data_AF-A0A7Y9J7V7-F1
#
_entry.id   AF-A0A7Y9J7V7-F1
#
_cell.length_a   1.000
_cell.length_b   1.000
_cell.length_c   1.000
_cell.angle_alpha   90.00
_cell.angle_beta   90.00
_cell.angle_gamma   90.00
#
_symmetry.space_group_name_H-M   'P 1'
#
loop_
_entity.id
_entity.type
_entity.pdbx_description
1 polymer ?
#
loop_
_entity_poly.entity_id
_entity_poly.type
_entity_poly.pdbx_seq_one_letter_code
_entity_poly.pdbx_strand_id
1 'polypeptide(L)'
;MTLATAGRTSPGVVADDERVGSLRPTDRDDVLDLVAAAASLTGGAPSVTADRVRDHCGARRALESAWDRTLAAMTTDAGVTPEAVDLLRRIKTVDDALLRRDIENRNMLFHRVREGLASLADIQSTAALVTKVPSVVCALGFDRAIVSRVEDSVWIPEHVAIERDPTWAGQILEIGRGNPLPLTAALPESEILRRRVSLVVENVQQRESINKPIADASLSSSYAASPIIAGGEVVGFLHGDCYYQQRDLDETDRQVLATFAEGLGQALARTLVLDQVGSVRAGLDEIASRLGAPGLGSFTGAFGLPGSGPTPPRPAAPTGTEGPGFGRRQQGTVPVARAELTRRELEVLRHMAAGDTNARTARRLVISEGTVKSHVKHILRKLGAANRAEAVSLWWQMQGGGAAS
;
A
#
# COMPACT_ATOMS: atom_id res chain seq x y z
N MET A 1 0.96 -9.68 -29.76
CA MET A 1 2.41 -9.69 -29.47
C MET A 1 2.66 -10.73 -28.41
N THR A 2 3.25 -11.84 -28.82
CA THR A 2 3.57 -13.01 -28.01
C THR A 2 4.74 -12.66 -27.09
N LEU A 3 4.49 -12.44 -25.80
CA LEU A 3 5.55 -12.22 -24.82
C LEU A 3 6.27 -13.55 -24.58
N ALA A 4 7.56 -13.55 -24.91
CA ALA A 4 8.44 -14.70 -24.85
C ALA A 4 8.55 -15.26 -23.43
N THR A 5 8.12 -16.49 -23.25
CA THR A 5 8.54 -17.42 -22.19
C THR A 5 9.99 -17.84 -22.45
N ALA A 6 10.95 -16.92 -22.31
CA ALA A 6 12.36 -17.28 -22.25
C ALA A 6 12.65 -17.88 -20.87
N GLY A 7 13.35 -19.02 -20.84
CA GLY A 7 13.56 -19.88 -19.67
C GLY A 7 13.94 -19.13 -18.39
N ARG A 8 12.97 -18.99 -17.49
CA ARG A 8 13.19 -18.51 -16.13
C ARG A 8 13.50 -19.71 -15.27
N THR A 9 14.60 -19.65 -14.55
CA THR A 9 15.05 -20.72 -13.66
C THR A 9 13.94 -21.07 -12.67
N SER A 10 13.62 -22.37 -12.58
CA SER A 10 12.70 -22.89 -11.58
C SER A 10 13.17 -22.42 -10.18
N PRO A 11 12.27 -21.90 -9.32
CA PRO A 11 12.65 -21.47 -7.99
C PRO A 11 13.25 -22.66 -7.22
N GLY A 12 14.48 -22.50 -6.72
CA GLY A 12 15.08 -23.46 -5.80
C GLY A 12 14.25 -23.52 -4.52
N VAL A 13 13.87 -24.72 -4.11
CA VAL A 13 13.11 -25.00 -2.89
C VAL A 13 13.89 -24.44 -1.70
N VAL A 14 13.42 -23.34 -1.12
CA VAL A 14 13.87 -22.91 0.21
C VAL A 14 13.37 -23.97 1.19
N ALA A 15 14.28 -24.51 2.00
CA ALA A 15 13.97 -25.55 2.97
C ALA A 15 12.81 -25.10 3.89
N ASP A 16 11.93 -26.03 4.22
CA ASP A 16 10.68 -25.81 4.97
C ASP A 16 10.88 -25.15 6.35
N ASP A 17 12.09 -25.20 6.89
CA ASP A 17 12.43 -24.86 8.28
C ASP A 17 12.69 -23.35 8.53
N GLU A 18 12.80 -22.53 7.48
CA GLU A 18 13.00 -21.07 7.58
C GLU A 18 11.72 -20.24 7.33
N ARG A 19 10.57 -20.90 7.18
CA ARG A 19 9.29 -20.26 6.82
C ARG A 19 8.71 -19.46 8.00
N VAL A 20 8.60 -18.15 7.84
CA VAL A 20 8.03 -17.27 8.85
C VAL A 20 6.50 -17.25 8.73
N GLY A 21 5.79 -17.64 9.79
CA GLY A 21 4.31 -17.61 9.88
C GLY A 21 3.60 -18.93 9.56
N SER A 22 4.16 -19.74 8.65
CA SER A 22 3.59 -21.03 8.27
C SER A 22 3.83 -22.13 9.31
N LEU A 23 2.86 -23.02 9.49
CA LEU A 23 3.01 -24.21 10.32
C LEU A 23 4.06 -25.14 9.68
N ARG A 24 5.05 -25.57 10.46
CA ARG A 24 6.08 -26.49 9.94
C ARG A 24 5.42 -27.81 9.53
N PRO A 25 5.91 -28.49 8.48
CA PRO A 25 5.36 -29.79 8.08
C PRO A 25 5.38 -30.81 9.22
N THR A 26 6.46 -30.83 10.01
CA THR A 26 6.56 -31.70 11.20
C THR A 26 5.48 -31.41 12.23
N ASP A 27 5.22 -30.12 12.48
CA ASP A 27 4.22 -29.68 13.44
C ASP A 27 2.80 -30.00 12.92
N ARG A 28 2.58 -29.93 11.62
CA ARG A 28 1.34 -30.34 10.96
C ARG A 28 1.12 -31.84 11.11
N ASP A 29 2.13 -32.65 10.82
CA ASP A 29 2.06 -34.10 10.89
C ASP A 29 1.80 -34.56 12.33
N ASP A 30 2.51 -34.00 13.31
CA ASP A 30 2.28 -34.26 14.75
C ASP A 30 0.83 -33.97 15.16
N VAL A 31 0.25 -32.86 14.69
CA VAL A 31 -1.15 -32.50 14.97
C VAL A 31 -2.12 -33.49 14.34
N LEU A 32 -1.89 -33.88 13.08
CA LEU A 32 -2.76 -34.83 12.38
C LEU A 32 -2.72 -36.22 13.02
N ASP A 33 -1.55 -36.68 13.46
CA ASP A 33 -1.39 -37.94 14.17
C ASP A 33 -2.15 -37.95 15.51
N LEU A 34 -2.12 -36.85 16.25
CA LEU A 34 -2.87 -36.71 17.52
C LEU A 34 -4.38 -36.67 17.29
N VAL A 35 -4.84 -35.99 16.24
CA VAL A 35 -6.27 -35.97 15.86
C VAL A 35 -6.75 -37.37 15.47
N ALA A 36 -5.93 -38.12 14.72
CA ALA A 36 -6.25 -39.50 14.33
C ALA A 36 -6.27 -40.45 15.54
N ALA A 37 -5.36 -40.28 16.49
CA ALA A 37 -5.36 -41.04 17.74
C ALA A 37 -6.62 -40.79 18.58
N ALA A 38 -7.03 -39.52 18.72
CA ALA A 38 -8.27 -39.16 19.43
C ALA A 38 -9.53 -39.72 18.75
N ALA A 39 -9.56 -39.77 17.42
CA ALA A 39 -10.65 -40.37 16.66
C ALA A 39 -10.72 -41.90 16.88
N SER A 40 -9.56 -42.57 16.92
CA SER A 40 -9.46 -44.02 17.13
C SER A 40 -9.98 -44.45 18.50
N LEU A 41 -9.73 -43.66 19.55
CA LEU A 41 -10.25 -43.92 20.91
C LEU A 41 -11.78 -43.90 21.00
N THR A 42 -12.45 -43.18 20.09
CA THR A 42 -13.91 -43.03 20.08
C THR A 42 -14.59 -43.83 18.97
N GLY A 43 -13.83 -44.57 18.14
CA GLY A 43 -14.34 -45.31 16.99
C GLY A 43 -14.95 -44.43 15.89
N GLY A 44 -14.63 -43.13 15.89
CA GLY A 44 -15.21 -42.13 14.99
C GLY A 44 -14.26 -41.70 13.87
N ALA A 45 -14.80 -40.97 12.88
CA ALA A 45 -13.98 -40.29 11.89
C ALA A 45 -13.26 -39.07 12.50
N PRO A 46 -12.07 -38.70 12.01
CA PRO A 46 -11.38 -37.48 12.45
C PRO A 46 -12.26 -36.25 12.20
N SER A 47 -12.31 -35.36 13.19
CA SER A 47 -13.18 -34.17 13.17
C SER A 47 -12.69 -33.04 12.30
N VAL A 48 -11.42 -33.08 11.92
CA VAL A 48 -10.74 -32.04 11.17
C VAL A 48 -10.03 -32.69 9.99
N THR A 49 -10.29 -32.19 8.79
CA THR A 49 -9.61 -32.59 7.57
C THR A 49 -8.21 -31.96 7.51
N ALA A 50 -7.25 -32.64 6.89
CA ALA A 50 -5.88 -32.14 6.74
C ALA A 50 -5.81 -30.75 6.08
N ASP A 51 -6.78 -30.42 5.23
CA ASP A 51 -6.93 -29.10 4.60
C ASP A 51 -7.22 -27.96 5.57
N ARG A 52 -7.69 -28.22 6.79
CA ARG A 52 -7.96 -27.20 7.80
C ARG A 52 -6.78 -26.93 8.74
N VAL A 53 -5.74 -27.75 8.66
CA VAL A 53 -4.49 -27.60 9.43
C VAL A 53 -3.42 -27.05 8.49
N ARG A 54 -3.55 -25.77 8.14
CA ARG A 54 -2.63 -25.03 7.25
C ARG A 54 -1.79 -24.00 8.01
N ASP A 55 -2.34 -23.48 9.10
CA ASP A 55 -1.77 -22.44 9.93
C ASP A 55 -1.77 -22.85 11.41
N HIS A 56 -1.07 -22.07 12.24
CA HIS A 56 -1.02 -22.27 13.69
C HIS A 56 -2.42 -22.22 14.33
N CYS A 57 -3.33 -21.38 13.81
CA CYS A 57 -4.70 -21.29 14.31
C CYS A 57 -5.52 -22.56 14.02
N GLY A 58 -5.44 -23.09 12.80
CA GLY A 58 -6.04 -24.35 12.37
C GLY A 58 -5.51 -25.53 13.17
N ALA A 59 -4.19 -25.59 13.40
CA ALA A 59 -3.57 -26.60 14.24
C ALA A 59 -4.10 -26.60 15.67
N ARG A 60 -4.17 -25.43 16.33
CA ARG A 60 -4.67 -25.34 17.71
C ARG A 60 -6.14 -25.73 17.84
N ARG A 61 -6.99 -25.32 16.89
CA ARG A 61 -8.41 -25.77 16.87
C ARG A 61 -8.52 -27.28 16.70
N ALA A 62 -7.63 -27.89 15.92
CA ALA A 62 -7.60 -29.34 15.74
C ALA A 62 -7.19 -30.06 17.04
N LEU A 63 -6.17 -29.55 17.74
CA LEU A 63 -5.75 -30.06 19.04
C LEU A 63 -6.82 -29.89 20.12
N GLU A 64 -7.51 -28.75 20.15
CA GLU A 64 -8.64 -28.49 21.05
C GLU A 64 -9.78 -29.50 20.80
N SER A 65 -10.13 -29.73 19.54
CA SER A 65 -11.13 -30.76 19.19
C SER A 65 -10.68 -32.18 19.58
N ALA A 66 -9.39 -32.50 19.44
CA ALA A 66 -8.83 -33.79 19.86
C ALA A 66 -8.83 -33.94 21.40
N TRP A 67 -8.53 -32.87 22.12
CA TRP A 67 -8.59 -32.81 23.59
C TRP A 67 -10.00 -33.10 24.10
N ASP A 68 -11.00 -32.36 23.60
CA ASP A 68 -12.40 -32.50 24.01
C ASP A 68 -12.93 -33.91 23.74
N ARG A 69 -12.55 -34.51 22.60
CA ARG A 69 -12.93 -35.90 22.28
C ARG A 69 -12.30 -36.91 23.23
N THR A 70 -11.01 -36.75 23.51
CA THR A 70 -10.29 -37.64 24.42
C THR A 70 -10.87 -37.54 25.83
N LEU A 71 -11.19 -36.32 26.29
CA LEU A 71 -11.84 -36.09 27.58
C LEU A 71 -13.26 -36.71 27.62
N ALA A 72 -14.04 -36.55 26.55
CA ALA A 72 -15.38 -37.14 26.45
C ALA A 72 -15.32 -38.67 26.53
N ALA A 73 -14.34 -39.31 25.89
CA ALA A 73 -14.13 -40.76 25.99
C ALA A 73 -13.92 -41.23 27.44
N MET A 74 -13.18 -40.45 28.25
CA MET A 74 -12.92 -40.77 29.66
C MET A 74 -14.16 -40.60 30.56
N THR A 75 -15.14 -39.81 30.14
CA THR A 75 -16.41 -39.62 30.86
C THR A 75 -17.47 -40.67 30.54
N THR A 76 -17.24 -41.55 29.55
CA THR A 76 -18.11 -42.70 29.26
C THR A 76 -17.80 -43.91 30.16
N ASP A 77 -18.61 -44.97 30.09
CA ASP A 77 -18.56 -46.17 30.98
C ASP A 77 -17.18 -46.86 31.06
N ALA A 78 -16.26 -46.60 30.12
CA ALA A 78 -14.90 -47.16 30.13
C ALA A 78 -13.97 -46.54 31.21
N GLY A 79 -14.33 -45.37 31.74
CA GLY A 79 -13.52 -44.66 32.75
C GLY A 79 -12.18 -44.13 32.24
N VAL A 80 -11.32 -43.73 33.18
CA VAL A 80 -9.99 -43.16 32.91
C VAL A 80 -9.03 -44.26 32.46
N THR A 81 -8.65 -44.28 31.18
CA THR A 81 -7.64 -45.22 30.65
C THR A 81 -6.23 -44.59 30.62
N PRO A 82 -5.15 -45.36 30.84
CA PRO A 82 -3.78 -44.86 30.70
C PRO A 82 -3.49 -44.30 29.30
N GLU A 83 -4.09 -44.89 28.27
CA GLU A 83 -3.97 -44.48 26.87
C GLU A 83 -4.57 -43.08 26.64
N ALA A 84 -5.75 -42.80 27.20
CA ALA A 84 -6.37 -41.48 27.10
C ALA A 84 -5.57 -40.41 27.86
N VAL A 85 -5.03 -40.75 29.03
CA VAL A 85 -4.17 -39.83 29.81
C VAL A 85 -2.87 -39.51 29.07
N ASP A 86 -2.20 -40.51 28.48
CA ASP A 86 -0.99 -40.26 27.68
C ASP A 86 -1.29 -39.43 26.43
N LEU A 87 -2.43 -39.67 25.76
CA LEU A 87 -2.84 -38.86 24.63
C LEU A 87 -3.08 -37.39 25.02
N LEU A 88 -3.79 -37.12 26.12
CA LEU A 88 -3.96 -35.75 26.63
C LEU A 88 -2.59 -35.09 26.93
N ARG A 89 -1.66 -35.82 27.55
CA ARG A 89 -0.30 -35.30 27.82
C ARG A 89 0.45 -34.96 26.52
N ARG A 90 0.34 -35.80 25.49
CA ARG A 90 0.94 -35.55 24.17
C ARG A 90 0.30 -34.35 23.48
N ILE A 91 -1.03 -34.26 23.47
CA ILE A 91 -1.77 -33.10 22.95
C ILE A 91 -1.31 -31.81 23.63
N LYS A 92 -1.24 -31.79 24.96
CA LYS A 92 -0.80 -30.60 25.69
C LYS A 92 0.64 -30.22 25.40
N THR A 93 1.52 -31.21 25.28
CA THR A 93 2.94 -31.00 24.95
C THR A 93 3.09 -30.33 23.58
N VAL A 94 2.35 -30.81 22.58
CA VAL A 94 2.37 -30.23 21.23
C VAL A 94 1.71 -28.85 21.21
N ASP A 95 0.57 -28.63 21.88
CA ASP A 95 -0.06 -27.30 21.98
C ASP A 95 0.85 -26.27 22.63
N ASP A 96 1.56 -26.63 23.72
CA ASP A 96 2.53 -25.73 24.37
C ASP A 96 3.73 -25.42 23.48
N ALA A 97 4.22 -26.39 22.70
CA ALA A 97 5.29 -26.18 21.73
C ALA A 97 4.85 -25.24 20.60
N LEU A 98 3.66 -25.45 20.04
CA LEU A 98 3.06 -24.58 19.02
C LEU A 98 2.86 -23.16 19.55
N LEU A 99 2.38 -23.01 20.78
CA LEU A 99 2.16 -21.69 21.39
C LEU A 99 3.48 -20.92 21.58
N ARG A 100 4.53 -21.58 22.07
CA ARG A 100 5.86 -20.94 22.22
C ARG A 100 6.41 -20.50 20.88
N ARG A 101 6.33 -21.36 19.86
CA ARG A 101 6.77 -21.03 18.50
C ARG A 101 5.95 -19.90 17.88
N ASP A 102 4.63 -19.87 18.08
CA ASP A 102 3.79 -18.75 17.62
C ASP A 102 4.23 -17.43 18.27
N ILE A 103 4.49 -17.41 19.57
CA ILE A 103 4.98 -16.23 20.29
C ILE A 103 6.34 -15.79 19.76
N GLU A 104 7.29 -16.72 19.60
CA GLU A 104 8.63 -16.44 19.07
C GLU A 104 8.56 -15.89 17.63
N ASN A 105 7.76 -16.52 16.77
CA ASN A 105 7.55 -16.09 15.40
C ASN A 105 6.93 -14.68 15.34
N ARG A 106 5.89 -14.42 16.15
CA ARG A 106 5.25 -13.10 16.22
C ARG A 106 6.21 -12.04 16.74
N ASN A 107 7.00 -12.35 17.77
CA ASN A 107 8.02 -11.43 18.29
C ASN A 107 9.05 -11.09 17.20
N MET A 108 9.56 -12.08 16.47
CA MET A 108 10.47 -11.84 15.35
C MET A 108 9.83 -10.95 14.27
N LEU A 109 8.57 -11.21 13.90
CA LEU A 109 7.83 -10.41 12.93
C LEU A 109 7.67 -8.96 13.39
N PHE A 110 7.28 -8.72 14.64
CA PHE A 110 7.18 -7.38 15.21
C PHE A 110 8.54 -6.67 15.20
N HIS A 111 9.62 -7.37 15.54
CA HIS A 111 10.97 -6.83 15.48
C HIS A 111 11.34 -6.39 14.06
N ARG A 112 11.07 -7.22 13.04
CA ARG A 112 11.30 -6.89 11.63
C ARG A 112 10.51 -5.67 11.17
N VAL A 113 9.21 -5.60 11.51
CA VAL A 113 8.37 -4.44 11.17
C VAL A 113 8.94 -3.16 11.79
N ARG A 114 9.32 -3.22 13.07
CA ARG A 114 9.89 -2.08 13.78
C ARG A 114 11.22 -1.63 13.18
N GLU A 115 12.11 -2.56 12.85
CA GLU A 115 13.39 -2.27 12.19
C GLU A 115 13.20 -1.70 10.79
N GLY A 116 12.26 -2.27 10.03
CA GLY A 116 11.87 -1.77 8.72
C GLY A 116 11.39 -0.31 8.79
N LEU A 117 10.48 0.01 9.72
CA LEU A 117 10.00 1.38 9.93
C LEU A 117 11.10 2.31 10.43
N ALA A 118 11.99 1.85 11.31
CA ALA A 118 13.13 2.62 11.79
C ALA A 118 14.08 2.98 10.64
N SER A 119 14.29 2.07 9.67
CA SER A 119 15.11 2.35 8.49
C SER A 119 14.56 3.47 7.60
N LEU A 120 13.25 3.77 7.71
CA LEU A 120 12.58 4.86 6.98
C LEU A 120 12.54 6.17 7.80
N ALA A 121 12.94 6.15 9.07
CA ALA A 121 12.80 7.28 9.98
C ALA A 121 13.67 8.49 9.58
N ASP A 122 14.85 8.24 9.01
CA ASP A 122 15.80 9.31 8.65
C ASP A 122 15.48 9.95 7.29
N ILE A 123 14.57 9.37 6.52
CA ILE A 123 14.21 9.87 5.20
C ILE A 123 13.37 11.15 5.34
N GLN A 124 13.84 12.21 4.67
CA GLN A 124 13.26 13.56 4.74
C GLN A 124 12.43 13.95 3.51
N SER A 125 12.38 13.11 2.47
CA SER A 125 11.64 13.39 1.22
C SER A 125 10.67 12.28 0.88
N THR A 126 9.47 12.65 0.44
CA THR A 126 8.44 11.70 0.01
C THR A 126 8.94 10.78 -1.12
N ALA A 127 9.65 11.33 -2.12
CA ALA A 127 10.15 10.57 -3.26
C ALA A 127 11.18 9.49 -2.84
N ALA A 128 12.09 9.86 -1.94
CA ALA A 128 13.07 8.93 -1.39
C ALA A 128 12.41 7.85 -0.54
N LEU A 129 11.36 8.20 0.22
CA LEU A 129 10.62 7.28 1.07
C LEU A 129 9.92 6.20 0.23
N VAL A 130 9.10 6.62 -0.74
CA VAL A 130 8.35 5.71 -1.61
C VAL A 130 9.29 4.80 -2.43
N THR A 131 10.46 5.31 -2.83
CA THR A 131 11.48 4.50 -3.53
C THR A 131 12.04 3.39 -2.65
N LYS A 132 12.24 3.65 -1.35
CA LYS A 132 12.90 2.70 -0.43
C LYS A 132 11.94 1.62 0.09
N VAL A 133 10.66 1.96 0.25
CA VAL A 133 9.64 1.10 0.87
C VAL A 133 9.58 -0.33 0.30
N PRO A 134 9.54 -0.56 -1.03
CA PRO A 134 9.45 -1.92 -1.56
C PRO A 134 10.60 -2.82 -1.09
N SER A 135 11.83 -2.30 -1.05
CA SER A 135 12.98 -3.06 -0.54
C SER A 135 12.87 -3.40 0.95
N VAL A 136 12.24 -2.53 1.74
CA VAL A 136 12.01 -2.76 3.17
C VAL A 136 10.94 -3.84 3.36
N VAL A 137 9.87 -3.81 2.57
CA VAL A 137 8.85 -4.86 2.59
C VAL A 137 9.44 -6.22 2.22
N CYS A 138 10.36 -6.28 1.25
CA CYS A 138 11.07 -7.52 0.97
C CYS A 138 11.82 -8.04 2.21
N ALA A 139 12.50 -7.15 2.94
CA ALA A 139 13.18 -7.51 4.19
C ALA A 139 12.25 -7.95 5.33
N LEU A 140 10.94 -7.72 5.24
CA LEU A 140 9.96 -8.24 6.21
C LEU A 140 9.68 -9.74 6.00
N GLY A 141 10.01 -10.30 4.83
CA GLY A 141 9.77 -11.69 4.47
C GLY A 141 8.97 -11.90 3.19
N PHE A 142 8.64 -10.82 2.46
CA PHE A 142 8.01 -10.90 1.15
C PHE A 142 9.07 -11.04 0.05
N ASP A 143 8.80 -11.82 -0.97
CA ASP A 143 9.73 -11.96 -2.10
C ASP A 143 9.68 -10.71 -3.00
N ARG A 144 8.50 -10.11 -3.08
CA ARG A 144 8.23 -8.95 -3.93
C ARG A 144 7.30 -7.99 -3.23
N ALA A 145 7.49 -6.71 -3.54
CA ALA A 145 6.65 -5.65 -3.01
C ALA A 145 6.36 -4.61 -4.07
N ILE A 146 5.12 -4.09 -4.07
CA ILE A 146 4.69 -3.01 -4.94
C ILE A 146 4.15 -1.89 -4.06
N VAL A 147 4.64 -0.69 -4.30
CA VAL A 147 4.04 0.54 -3.76
C VAL A 147 3.34 1.26 -4.90
N SER A 148 2.12 1.66 -4.62
CA SER A 148 1.27 2.32 -5.59
C SER A 148 0.58 3.52 -4.99
N ARG A 149 0.25 4.48 -5.84
CA ARG A 149 -0.48 5.69 -5.50
C ARG A 149 -1.90 5.62 -6.03
N VAL A 150 -2.82 6.20 -5.27
CA VAL A 150 -4.20 6.40 -5.70
C VAL A 150 -4.40 7.87 -6.05
N GLU A 151 -4.78 8.16 -7.28
CA GLU A 151 -5.11 9.51 -7.76
C GLU A 151 -6.39 9.46 -8.59
N ASP A 152 -7.39 10.28 -8.26
CA ASP A 152 -8.68 10.32 -8.96
C ASP A 152 -9.37 8.95 -9.11
N SER A 153 -9.28 8.10 -8.07
CA SER A 153 -9.77 6.71 -8.09
C SER A 153 -9.07 5.83 -9.15
N VAL A 154 -7.89 6.24 -9.62
CA VAL A 154 -7.02 5.47 -10.49
C VAL A 154 -5.88 4.91 -9.67
N TRP A 155 -5.61 3.62 -9.86
CA TRP A 155 -4.50 2.93 -9.24
C TRP A 155 -3.26 3.01 -10.15
N ILE A 156 -2.17 3.56 -9.62
CA ILE A 156 -0.93 3.78 -10.36
C ILE A 156 0.24 3.16 -9.60
N PRO A 157 0.86 2.09 -10.12
CA PRO A 157 2.10 1.54 -9.54
C PRO A 157 3.25 2.54 -9.66
N GLU A 158 3.90 2.84 -8.53
CA GLU A 158 5.03 3.79 -8.50
C GLU A 158 6.37 3.07 -8.44
N HIS A 159 6.50 2.08 -7.55
CA HIS A 159 7.74 1.34 -7.37
C HIS A 159 7.48 -0.15 -7.13
N VAL A 160 8.35 -0.99 -7.67
CA VAL A 160 8.34 -2.45 -7.48
C VAL A 160 9.73 -2.86 -7.03
N ALA A 161 9.82 -3.75 -6.05
CA ALA A 161 11.06 -4.44 -5.71
C ALA A 161 10.86 -5.95 -5.80
N ILE A 162 11.87 -6.59 -6.38
CA ILE A 162 12.08 -8.04 -6.38
C ILE A 162 13.56 -8.20 -6.07
N GLU A 163 13.90 -8.66 -4.86
CA GLU A 163 15.29 -8.70 -4.41
C GLU A 163 16.18 -9.56 -5.34
N ARG A 164 15.62 -10.67 -5.84
CA ARG A 164 16.33 -11.64 -6.68
C ARG A 164 16.36 -11.27 -8.17
N ASP A 165 15.49 -10.38 -8.64
CA ASP A 165 15.39 -10.02 -10.06
C ASP A 165 14.94 -8.56 -10.26
N PRO A 166 15.88 -7.59 -10.18
CA PRO A 166 15.58 -6.18 -10.41
C PRO A 166 15.06 -5.88 -11.83
N THR A 167 15.39 -6.72 -12.82
CA THR A 167 14.94 -6.51 -14.21
C THR A 167 13.47 -6.83 -14.37
N TRP A 168 13.00 -7.90 -13.71
CA TRP A 168 11.59 -8.26 -13.67
C TRP A 168 10.74 -7.23 -12.92
N ALA A 169 11.29 -6.63 -11.85
CA ALA A 169 10.65 -5.52 -11.16
C ALA A 169 10.37 -4.33 -12.11
N GLY A 170 11.35 -4.00 -12.97
CA GLY A 170 11.22 -2.96 -13.99
C GLY A 170 10.11 -3.27 -15.00
N GLN A 171 10.01 -4.51 -15.48
CA GLN A 171 8.98 -4.94 -16.43
C GLN A 171 7.57 -4.82 -15.86
N ILE A 172 7.36 -5.26 -14.61
CA ILE A 172 6.06 -5.14 -13.93
C ILE A 172 5.68 -3.67 -13.77
N LEU A 173 6.64 -2.82 -13.39
CA LEU A 173 6.40 -1.40 -13.24
C LEU A 173 6.06 -0.71 -14.57
N GLU A 174 6.73 -1.07 -15.66
CA GLU A 174 6.47 -0.53 -16.99
C GLU A 174 5.07 -0.93 -17.49
N ILE A 175 4.69 -2.20 -17.33
CA ILE A 175 3.35 -2.70 -17.68
C ILE A 175 2.28 -2.02 -16.84
N GLY A 176 2.51 -1.85 -15.54
CA GLY A 176 1.59 -1.21 -14.61
C GLY A 176 1.38 0.28 -14.90
N ARG A 177 2.45 1.02 -15.24
CA ARG A 177 2.35 2.44 -15.63
C ARG A 177 1.74 2.63 -17.02
N GLY A 178 1.93 1.68 -17.92
CA GLY A 178 1.32 1.68 -19.25
C GLY A 178 -0.20 1.46 -19.23
N ASN A 179 -0.73 0.84 -18.17
CA ASN A 179 -2.15 0.47 -18.05
C ASN A 179 -2.73 0.91 -16.68
N PRO A 180 -2.85 2.21 -16.40
CA PRO A 180 -3.46 2.68 -15.15
C PRO A 180 -4.94 2.26 -15.11
N LEU A 181 -5.34 1.59 -14.04
CA LEU A 181 -6.70 1.05 -13.90
C LEU A 181 -7.57 1.94 -13.03
N PRO A 182 -8.80 2.27 -13.46
CA PRO A 182 -9.79 2.84 -12.58
C PRO A 182 -10.20 1.79 -11.52
N LEU A 183 -10.21 2.21 -10.26
CA LEU A 183 -10.69 1.44 -9.11
C LEU A 183 -12.21 1.28 -9.22
N THR A 184 -12.65 0.26 -9.96
CA THR A 184 -14.05 -0.12 -10.13
C THR A 184 -14.46 -1.13 -9.06
N ALA A 185 -15.75 -1.24 -8.75
CA ALA A 185 -16.27 -2.08 -7.67
C ALA A 185 -15.88 -3.57 -7.72
N ALA A 186 -15.37 -4.06 -8.86
CA ALA A 186 -14.90 -5.43 -9.04
C ALA A 186 -13.48 -5.68 -8.48
N LEU A 187 -12.62 -4.66 -8.36
CA LEU A 187 -11.24 -4.87 -7.91
C LEU A 187 -11.18 -5.03 -6.37
N PRO A 188 -10.35 -5.97 -5.83
CA PRO A 188 -10.08 -6.07 -4.40
C PRO A 188 -9.62 -4.73 -3.80
N GLU A 189 -8.81 -3.97 -4.54
CA GLU A 189 -8.31 -2.65 -4.14
C GLU A 189 -9.43 -1.63 -3.91
N SER A 190 -10.58 -1.78 -4.56
CA SER A 190 -11.76 -0.93 -4.34
C SER A 190 -12.43 -1.24 -3.00
N GLU A 191 -12.38 -2.50 -2.55
CA GLU A 191 -12.82 -2.87 -1.21
C GLU A 191 -11.88 -2.29 -0.15
N ILE A 192 -10.57 -2.38 -0.38
CA ILE A 192 -9.54 -1.77 0.48
C ILE A 192 -9.76 -0.26 0.58
N LEU A 193 -10.01 0.43 -0.54
CA LEU A 193 -10.28 1.87 -0.56
C LEU A 193 -11.54 2.23 0.25
N ARG A 194 -12.62 1.46 0.06
CA ARG A 194 -13.93 1.73 0.67
C ARG A 194 -13.96 1.40 2.17
N ARG A 195 -13.41 0.26 2.57
CA ARG A 195 -13.47 -0.26 3.94
C ARG A 195 -12.23 0.05 4.77
N ARG A 196 -11.12 0.47 4.14
CA ARG A 196 -9.83 0.74 4.78
C ARG A 196 -9.30 -0.48 5.54
N VAL A 197 -9.44 -1.67 4.94
CA VAL A 197 -8.98 -2.95 5.50
C VAL A 197 -7.93 -3.57 4.60
N SER A 198 -6.94 -4.23 5.19
CA SER A 198 -5.99 -5.06 4.45
C SER A 198 -6.60 -6.41 4.13
N LEU A 199 -6.29 -6.96 2.96
CA LEU A 199 -6.85 -8.22 2.44
C LEU A 199 -5.74 -9.14 1.94
N VAL A 200 -5.99 -10.44 2.03
CA VAL A 200 -5.25 -11.47 1.27
C VAL A 200 -6.10 -11.89 0.09
N VAL A 201 -5.48 -11.93 -1.07
CA VAL A 201 -6.10 -12.31 -2.34
C VAL A 201 -5.44 -13.59 -2.82
N GLU A 202 -6.20 -14.69 -2.74
CA GLU A 202 -5.78 -16.00 -3.23
C GLU A 202 -6.24 -16.23 -4.69
N ASN A 203 -5.65 -17.23 -5.33
CA ASN A 203 -6.01 -17.71 -6.68
C ASN A 203 -6.05 -16.61 -7.74
N VAL A 204 -5.07 -15.71 -7.69
CA VAL A 204 -4.95 -14.52 -8.54
C VAL A 204 -5.09 -14.85 -10.03
N GLN A 205 -4.46 -15.94 -10.49
CA GLN A 205 -4.44 -16.35 -11.89
C GLN A 205 -5.80 -16.82 -12.43
N GLN A 206 -6.71 -17.25 -11.54
CA GLN A 206 -8.03 -17.78 -11.92
C GLN A 206 -9.14 -16.74 -11.71
N ARG A 207 -8.83 -15.57 -11.17
CA ARG A 207 -9.82 -14.59 -10.73
C ARG A 207 -10.08 -13.57 -11.84
N GLU A 208 -11.34 -13.41 -12.25
CA GLU A 208 -11.71 -12.43 -13.28
C GLU A 208 -11.58 -10.97 -12.82
N SER A 209 -11.69 -10.76 -11.51
CA SER A 209 -11.79 -9.45 -10.88
C SER A 209 -10.43 -8.94 -10.40
N ILE A 210 -9.41 -8.97 -11.25
CA ILE A 210 -8.03 -8.61 -10.91
C ILE A 210 -7.37 -7.84 -12.05
N ASN A 211 -6.28 -7.11 -11.77
CA ASN A 211 -5.48 -6.51 -12.83
C ASN A 211 -4.73 -7.59 -13.62
N LYS A 212 -5.36 -8.11 -14.67
CA LYS A 212 -4.78 -9.14 -15.56
C LYS A 212 -3.40 -8.75 -16.10
N PRO A 213 -3.17 -7.53 -16.65
CA PRO A 213 -1.84 -7.11 -17.07
C PRO A 213 -0.73 -7.29 -16.03
N ILE A 214 -1.00 -6.93 -14.76
CA ILE A 214 -0.03 -7.10 -13.68
C ILE A 214 0.03 -8.55 -13.20
N ALA A 215 -1.11 -9.24 -13.08
CA ALA A 215 -1.18 -10.64 -12.66
C ALA A 215 -0.47 -11.59 -13.63
N ASP A 216 -0.61 -11.37 -14.93
CA ASP A 216 0.05 -12.13 -16.00
C ASP A 216 1.56 -11.86 -16.01
N ALA A 217 1.96 -10.61 -15.73
CA ALA A 217 3.36 -10.21 -15.66
C ALA A 217 4.05 -10.67 -14.37
N SER A 218 3.33 -10.69 -13.24
CA SER A 218 3.85 -11.08 -11.94
C SER A 218 3.77 -12.58 -11.70
N LEU A 219 2.89 -13.32 -12.38
CA LEU A 219 2.68 -14.76 -12.16
C LEU A 219 2.37 -15.11 -10.69
N SER A 220 1.86 -14.17 -9.90
CA SER A 220 1.56 -14.36 -8.48
C SER A 220 0.38 -15.33 -8.32
N SER A 221 0.45 -16.29 -7.40
CA SER A 221 -0.67 -17.16 -7.02
C SER A 221 -1.56 -16.52 -5.94
N SER A 222 -0.94 -15.84 -4.98
CA SER A 222 -1.56 -15.12 -3.87
C SER A 222 -0.80 -13.82 -3.59
N TYR A 223 -1.50 -12.76 -3.17
CA TYR A 223 -0.89 -11.51 -2.69
C TYR A 223 -1.66 -10.90 -1.52
N ALA A 224 -0.95 -10.16 -0.66
CA ALA A 224 -1.54 -9.35 0.38
C ALA A 224 -1.50 -7.89 -0.06
N ALA A 225 -2.55 -7.15 0.28
CA ALA A 225 -2.65 -5.72 -0.03
C ALA A 225 -3.15 -4.94 1.19
N SER A 226 -2.49 -3.82 1.46
CA SER A 226 -2.77 -2.94 2.58
C SER A 226 -2.93 -1.48 2.12
N PRO A 227 -3.90 -0.73 2.66
CA PRO A 227 -4.03 0.69 2.37
C PRO A 227 -2.91 1.47 3.06
N ILE A 228 -2.33 2.43 2.35
CA ILE A 228 -1.45 3.43 2.92
C ILE A 228 -2.30 4.65 3.25
N ILE A 229 -2.45 4.95 4.55
CA ILE A 229 -3.29 6.05 5.03
C ILE A 229 -2.41 7.19 5.51
N ALA A 230 -2.55 8.37 4.91
CA ALA A 230 -1.88 9.59 5.36
C ALA A 230 -2.91 10.72 5.47
N GLY A 231 -2.89 11.45 6.59
CA GLY A 231 -3.85 12.53 6.83
C GLY A 231 -5.33 12.09 6.88
N GLY A 232 -5.60 10.81 7.17
CA GLY A 232 -6.95 10.25 7.24
C GLY A 232 -7.53 9.78 5.90
N GLU A 233 -6.77 9.88 4.81
CA GLU A 233 -7.15 9.43 3.47
C GLU A 233 -6.23 8.32 2.97
N VAL A 234 -6.77 7.44 2.11
CA VAL A 234 -5.98 6.40 1.44
C VAL A 234 -5.22 7.07 0.30
N VAL A 235 -3.90 7.18 0.45
CA VAL A 235 -3.02 7.80 -0.55
C VAL A 235 -2.42 6.79 -1.53
N GLY A 236 -2.51 5.50 -1.20
CA GLY A 236 -1.86 4.43 -1.95
C GLY A 236 -2.19 3.05 -1.43
N PHE A 237 -1.65 2.04 -2.11
CA PHE A 237 -1.67 0.66 -1.63
C PHE A 237 -0.24 0.11 -1.58
N LEU A 238 -0.04 -0.75 -0.60
CA LEU A 238 1.13 -1.57 -0.43
C LEU A 238 0.75 -3.02 -0.72
N HIS A 239 1.42 -3.64 -1.68
CA HIS A 239 1.23 -5.05 -2.02
C HIS A 239 2.48 -5.85 -1.71
N GLY A 240 2.31 -7.11 -1.31
CA GLY A 240 3.40 -8.06 -1.08
C GLY A 240 3.00 -9.47 -1.51
N ASP A 241 3.98 -10.22 -2.03
CA ASP A 241 3.81 -11.65 -2.33
C ASP A 241 5.05 -12.51 -2.04
N CYS A 242 4.86 -13.84 -2.14
CA CYS A 242 5.87 -14.85 -1.81
C CYS A 242 6.04 -15.88 -2.94
N TYR A 243 6.34 -15.40 -4.15
CA TYR A 243 6.47 -16.23 -5.36
C TYR A 243 7.64 -17.24 -5.33
N TYR A 244 8.83 -16.85 -4.86
CA TYR A 244 9.98 -17.76 -4.81
C TYR A 244 9.85 -18.77 -3.67
N GLN A 245 9.22 -18.38 -2.58
CA GLN A 245 8.92 -19.27 -1.45
C GLN A 245 7.83 -20.30 -1.78
N GLN A 246 7.10 -20.13 -2.90
CA GLN A 246 6.02 -21.02 -3.34
C GLN A 246 5.00 -21.29 -2.23
N ARG A 247 4.67 -20.24 -1.47
CA ARG A 247 3.68 -20.31 -0.38
C ARG A 247 2.55 -19.33 -0.64
N ASP A 248 1.35 -19.73 -0.23
CA ASP A 248 0.24 -18.80 -0.11
C ASP A 248 0.42 -17.94 1.13
N LEU A 249 -0.06 -16.70 1.05
CA LEU A 249 -0.04 -15.78 2.17
C LEU A 249 -1.15 -16.11 3.13
N ASP A 250 -0.87 -15.94 4.42
CA ASP A 250 -1.81 -16.17 5.49
C ASP A 250 -2.25 -14.87 6.19
N GLU A 251 -3.04 -15.02 7.25
CA GLU A 251 -3.52 -13.91 8.05
C GLU A 251 -2.39 -13.18 8.82
N THR A 252 -1.30 -13.89 9.14
CA THR A 252 -0.12 -13.33 9.78
C THR A 252 0.59 -12.38 8.81
N ASP A 253 0.78 -12.78 7.55
CA ASP A 253 1.37 -11.93 6.52
C ASP A 253 0.56 -10.67 6.27
N ARG A 254 -0.77 -10.83 6.21
CA ARG A 254 -1.72 -9.71 6.11
C ARG A 254 -1.49 -8.72 7.25
N GLN A 255 -1.36 -9.22 8.48
CA GLN A 255 -1.18 -8.39 9.66
C GLN A 255 0.18 -7.70 9.70
N VAL A 256 1.25 -8.38 9.27
CA VAL A 256 2.60 -7.80 9.14
C VAL A 256 2.57 -6.64 8.14
N LEU A 257 2.00 -6.87 6.96
CA LEU A 257 1.89 -5.85 5.91
C LEU A 257 1.01 -4.67 6.36
N ALA A 258 -0.10 -4.95 7.06
CA ALA A 258 -1.00 -3.92 7.59
C ALA A 258 -0.29 -3.03 8.63
N THR A 259 0.37 -3.65 9.61
CA THR A 259 1.09 -2.94 10.68
C THR A 259 2.20 -2.07 10.10
N PHE A 260 2.93 -2.59 9.11
CA PHE A 260 3.94 -1.81 8.41
C PHE A 260 3.34 -0.66 7.59
N ALA A 261 2.22 -0.88 6.87
CA ALA A 261 1.55 0.17 6.10
C ALA A 261 1.01 1.31 6.99
N GLU A 262 0.53 1.01 8.20
CA GLU A 262 0.15 2.02 9.19
C GLU A 262 1.33 2.90 9.61
N GLY A 263 2.45 2.28 9.97
CA GLY A 263 3.68 3.01 10.31
C GLY A 263 4.23 3.82 9.14
N LEU A 264 4.16 3.28 7.93
CA LEU A 264 4.53 3.97 6.70
C LEU A 264 3.64 5.20 6.47
N GLY A 265 2.34 5.10 6.72
CA GLY A 265 1.42 6.24 6.65
C GLY A 265 1.86 7.42 7.52
N GLN A 266 2.36 7.14 8.72
CA GLN A 266 2.92 8.15 9.63
C GLN A 266 4.23 8.75 9.08
N ALA A 267 5.13 7.91 8.55
CA ALA A 267 6.37 8.39 7.91
C ALA A 267 6.10 9.25 6.67
N LEU A 268 5.09 8.90 5.87
CA LEU A 268 4.63 9.69 4.73
C LEU A 268 4.03 11.02 5.18
N ALA A 269 3.15 11.01 6.20
CA ALA A 269 2.59 12.26 6.73
C ALA A 269 3.69 13.21 7.22
N ARG A 270 4.73 12.70 7.90
CA ARG A 270 5.90 13.47 8.32
C ARG A 270 6.66 14.07 7.13
N THR A 271 7.00 13.25 6.14
CA THR A 271 7.76 13.71 4.96
C THR A 271 6.99 14.70 4.12
N LEU A 272 5.67 14.53 3.97
CA LEU A 272 4.81 15.51 3.32
C LEU A 272 4.83 16.88 4.02
N VAL A 273 4.81 16.91 5.36
CA VAL A 273 4.92 18.16 6.13
C VAL A 273 6.29 18.81 5.93
N LEU A 274 7.37 18.01 5.93
CA LEU A 274 8.73 18.52 5.71
C LEU A 274 8.91 19.10 4.29
N ASP A 275 8.43 18.39 3.27
CA ASP A 275 8.43 18.85 1.88
C ASP A 275 7.62 20.16 1.73
N GLN A 276 6.47 20.27 2.42
CA GLN A 276 5.64 21.48 2.45
C GLN A 276 6.39 22.67 3.07
N VAL A 277 7.05 22.49 4.22
CA VAL A 277 7.84 23.55 4.87
C VAL A 277 9.00 23.98 3.99
N GLY A 278 9.70 23.03 3.35
CA GLY A 278 10.75 23.31 2.38
C GLY A 278 10.26 24.17 1.21
N SER A 279 9.11 23.79 0.62
CA SER A 279 8.49 24.55 -0.47
C SER A 279 8.05 25.96 -0.06
N VAL A 280 7.48 26.11 1.14
CA VAL A 280 7.10 27.43 1.66
C VAL A 280 8.32 28.32 1.87
N ARG A 281 9.41 27.80 2.44
CA ARG A 281 10.67 28.54 2.60
C ARG A 281 11.24 28.98 1.27
N ALA A 282 11.34 28.07 0.30
CA ALA A 282 11.83 28.39 -1.05
C ALA A 282 10.99 29.48 -1.74
N GLY A 283 9.65 29.41 -1.63
CA GLY A 283 8.76 30.43 -2.18
C GLY A 283 8.90 31.79 -1.48
N LEU A 284 9.10 31.81 -0.15
CA LEU A 284 9.34 33.06 0.60
C LEU A 284 10.69 33.68 0.27
N ASP A 285 11.74 32.87 0.10
CA ASP A 285 13.05 33.34 -0.34
C ASP A 285 13.00 33.89 -1.77
N GLU A 286 12.22 33.28 -2.66
CA GLU A 286 11.96 33.82 -4.01
C GLU A 286 11.26 35.18 -3.96
N ILE A 287 10.23 35.33 -3.10
CA ILE A 287 9.52 36.60 -2.91
C ILE A 287 10.46 37.66 -2.31
N ALA A 288 11.23 37.31 -1.27
CA ALA A 288 12.18 38.22 -0.63
C ALA A 288 13.25 38.69 -1.63
N SER A 289 13.79 37.78 -2.44
CA SER A 289 14.74 38.09 -3.51
C SER A 289 14.15 39.08 -4.53
N ARG A 290 12.89 38.91 -4.94
CA ARG A 290 12.20 39.87 -5.84
C ARG A 290 11.98 41.24 -5.20
N LEU A 291 11.80 41.30 -3.89
CA LEU A 291 11.58 42.54 -3.14
C LEU A 291 12.90 43.21 -2.70
N GLY A 292 14.06 42.63 -3.03
CA GLY A 292 15.35 43.12 -2.54
C GLY A 292 15.53 43.01 -1.03
N ALA A 293 14.71 42.20 -0.36
CA ALA A 293 14.80 41.94 1.07
C ALA A 293 15.73 40.75 1.34
N PRO A 294 16.46 40.73 2.47
CA PRO A 294 17.18 39.54 2.89
C PRO A 294 16.21 38.37 3.04
N GLY A 295 16.52 37.22 2.43
CA GLY A 295 15.71 36.00 2.58
C GLY A 295 15.61 35.53 4.03
N LEU A 296 14.64 34.66 4.32
CA LEU A 296 14.43 34.09 5.65
C LEU A 296 15.62 33.24 6.13
N GLY A 297 16.46 32.77 5.19
CA GLY A 297 17.76 32.18 5.48
C GLY A 297 18.75 33.10 6.22
N SER A 298 18.48 34.41 6.31
CA SER A 298 19.25 35.35 7.13
C SER A 298 18.81 35.37 8.61
N PHE A 299 17.64 34.84 8.93
CA PHE A 299 17.09 34.83 10.30
C PHE A 299 17.50 33.58 11.11
N THR A 300 18.06 32.56 10.44
CA THR A 300 18.54 31.32 11.09
C THR A 300 19.79 31.52 11.94
N GLY A 301 20.47 32.67 11.84
CA GLY A 301 21.54 33.04 12.76
C GLY A 301 21.09 33.23 14.22
N ALA A 302 19.79 33.38 14.49
CA ALA A 302 19.26 33.60 15.85
C ALA A 302 18.96 32.31 16.64
N PHE A 303 18.86 31.15 15.96
CA PHE A 303 18.74 29.84 16.61
C PHE A 303 19.94 28.98 16.23
N GLY A 304 20.99 29.04 17.05
CA GLY A 304 22.23 28.30 16.83
C GLY A 304 22.02 26.79 16.74
N LEU A 305 22.16 26.26 15.52
CA LEU A 305 22.61 24.90 15.29
C LEU A 305 23.98 25.01 14.59
N PRO A 306 25.04 24.42 15.15
CA PRO A 306 26.37 24.55 14.58
C PRO A 306 26.55 23.56 13.42
N GLY A 307 26.90 24.07 12.25
CA GLY A 307 27.58 23.26 11.23
C GLY A 307 27.02 23.37 9.81
N SER A 308 27.47 24.39 9.07
CA SER A 308 28.00 24.24 7.71
C SER A 308 28.45 25.61 7.21
N GLY A 309 29.75 25.76 6.99
CA GLY A 309 30.38 26.99 6.51
C GLY A 309 29.96 27.40 5.09
N PRO A 310 30.49 28.53 4.59
CA PRO A 310 29.97 29.25 3.45
C PRO A 310 30.32 28.55 2.13
N THR A 311 29.33 28.31 1.27
CA THR A 311 29.55 28.01 -0.14
C THR A 311 29.63 29.33 -0.92
N PRO A 312 30.63 29.54 -1.80
CA PRO A 312 30.83 30.81 -2.51
C PRO A 312 29.83 31.00 -3.66
N PRO A 313 29.57 32.25 -4.11
CA PRO A 313 28.63 32.52 -5.18
C PRO A 313 29.26 32.27 -6.56
N ARG A 314 28.51 31.65 -7.48
CA ARG A 314 28.79 31.72 -8.93
C ARG A 314 27.80 32.69 -9.61
N PRO A 315 28.22 33.38 -10.68
CA PRO A 315 27.72 34.70 -11.06
C PRO A 315 26.51 34.66 -12.01
N ALA A 316 25.82 35.80 -12.03
CA ALA A 316 24.71 36.15 -12.89
C ALA A 316 25.08 36.15 -14.39
N ALA A 317 24.09 35.80 -15.21
CA ALA A 317 24.04 36.15 -16.63
C ALA A 317 22.74 36.96 -16.90
N PRO A 318 22.75 37.87 -17.88
CA PRO A 318 21.92 39.06 -17.89
C PRO A 318 20.53 38.89 -18.52
N THR A 319 19.65 39.78 -18.09
CA THR A 319 18.37 40.15 -18.70
C THR A 319 18.53 40.63 -20.14
N GLY A 320 17.66 40.16 -21.03
CA GLY A 320 17.44 40.70 -22.36
C GLY A 320 15.99 40.49 -22.80
N THR A 321 15.24 41.57 -22.84
CA THR A 321 13.94 41.75 -23.49
C THR A 321 14.05 41.66 -25.01
N GLU A 322 13.10 41.01 -25.67
CA GLU A 322 12.27 41.55 -26.78
C GLU A 322 11.55 40.45 -27.59
N GLY A 323 10.23 40.59 -27.75
CA GLY A 323 9.55 40.44 -29.04
C GLY A 323 8.85 39.10 -29.39
N PRO A 324 7.64 39.12 -30.00
CA PRO A 324 6.70 38.01 -30.00
C PRO A 324 6.52 37.31 -31.36
N GLY A 325 6.10 36.05 -31.33
CA GLY A 325 5.51 35.37 -32.48
C GLY A 325 5.28 33.90 -32.19
N PHE A 326 4.02 33.45 -32.25
CA PHE A 326 3.57 32.27 -32.99
C PHE A 326 2.10 31.95 -32.66
N GLY A 327 1.26 32.02 -33.70
CA GLY A 327 0.30 30.95 -33.96
C GLY A 327 -1.08 31.03 -33.31
N ARG A 328 -1.98 31.79 -33.94
CA ARG A 328 -3.43 31.60 -33.86
C ARG A 328 -3.83 30.27 -34.52
N ARG A 329 -4.46 29.34 -33.78
CA ARG A 329 -5.44 28.36 -34.30
C ARG A 329 -6.48 28.06 -33.21
N GLN A 330 -7.66 28.68 -33.36
CA GLN A 330 -8.93 28.08 -33.79
C GLN A 330 -9.83 27.68 -32.61
N GLN A 331 -10.86 28.51 -32.46
CA GLN A 331 -12.06 28.28 -31.69
C GLN A 331 -12.80 27.07 -32.25
N GLY A 332 -13.22 26.18 -31.36
CA GLY A 332 -14.27 25.20 -31.60
C GLY A 332 -15.21 25.26 -30.41
N THR A 333 -16.31 25.99 -30.56
CA THR A 333 -17.45 26.00 -29.65
C THR A 333 -18.14 24.64 -29.71
N VAL A 334 -18.09 23.89 -28.61
CA VAL A 334 -18.91 22.68 -28.41
C VAL A 334 -19.98 23.00 -27.37
N PRO A 335 -21.26 22.65 -27.58
CA PRO A 335 -22.35 22.98 -26.66
C PRO A 335 -22.16 22.31 -25.30
N VAL A 336 -22.57 23.04 -24.27
CA VAL A 336 -22.53 22.67 -22.84
C VAL A 336 -23.38 21.43 -22.57
N ALA A 337 -22.82 20.25 -22.80
CA ALA A 337 -23.27 19.01 -22.18
C ALA A 337 -22.50 18.89 -20.86
N ARG A 338 -23.23 18.90 -19.74
CA ARG A 338 -22.73 18.81 -18.36
C ARG A 338 -21.48 17.94 -18.25
N ALA A 339 -20.31 18.57 -18.17
CA ALA A 339 -19.09 17.87 -17.84
C ALA A 339 -19.24 17.34 -16.41
N GLU A 340 -19.28 16.02 -16.25
CA GLU A 340 -19.28 15.38 -14.95
C GLU A 340 -17.90 15.62 -14.30
N LEU A 341 -17.80 16.74 -13.59
CA LEU A 341 -16.67 17.03 -12.73
C LEU A 341 -16.68 16.04 -11.57
N THR A 342 -15.51 15.50 -11.23
CA THR A 342 -15.37 14.65 -10.06
C THR A 342 -15.66 15.44 -8.80
N ARG A 343 -15.98 14.76 -7.69
CA ARG A 343 -16.20 15.41 -6.38
C ARG A 343 -15.03 16.34 -6.01
N ARG A 344 -13.81 15.92 -6.33
CA ARG A 344 -12.60 16.68 -6.04
C ARG A 344 -12.43 17.91 -6.94
N GLU A 345 -12.71 17.77 -8.23
CA GLU A 345 -12.73 18.91 -9.16
C GLU A 345 -13.81 19.92 -8.78
N LEU A 346 -14.96 19.48 -8.29
CA LEU A 346 -16.03 20.35 -7.79
C LEU A 346 -15.60 21.14 -6.54
N GLU A 347 -14.91 20.51 -5.60
CA GLU A 347 -14.32 21.17 -4.42
C GLU A 347 -13.30 22.22 -4.82
N VAL A 348 -12.37 21.87 -5.71
CA VAL A 348 -11.39 22.82 -6.25
C VAL A 348 -12.08 23.97 -6.98
N LEU A 349 -13.10 23.70 -7.80
CA LEU A 349 -13.87 24.72 -8.52
C LEU A 349 -14.65 25.66 -7.58
N ARG A 350 -15.19 25.14 -6.47
CA ARG A 350 -15.81 25.97 -5.41
C ARG A 350 -14.81 26.92 -4.78
N HIS A 351 -13.62 26.43 -4.42
CA HIS A 351 -12.54 27.28 -3.94
C HIS A 351 -12.07 28.27 -5.01
N MET A 352 -12.09 27.87 -6.28
CA MET A 352 -11.76 28.76 -7.38
C MET A 352 -12.71 29.94 -7.46
N ALA A 353 -14.01 29.66 -7.36
CA ALA A 353 -15.08 30.66 -7.38
C ALA A 353 -15.11 31.54 -6.12
N ALA A 354 -14.62 31.04 -4.98
CA ALA A 354 -14.40 31.83 -3.77
C ALA A 354 -13.15 32.73 -3.84
N GLY A 355 -12.43 32.73 -4.98
CA GLY A 355 -11.22 33.54 -5.18
C GLY A 355 -9.98 32.99 -4.49
N ASP A 356 -9.99 31.72 -4.06
CA ASP A 356 -8.84 31.11 -3.38
C ASP A 356 -7.67 30.92 -4.35
N THR A 357 -6.47 31.39 -4.00
CA THR A 357 -5.26 31.03 -4.77
C THR A 357 -5.05 29.51 -4.76
N ASN A 358 -4.26 28.98 -5.69
CA ASN A 358 -3.93 27.55 -5.70
C ASN A 358 -3.30 27.12 -4.36
N ALA A 359 -2.48 27.98 -3.76
CA ALA A 359 -1.92 27.83 -2.43
C ALA A 359 -2.98 27.79 -1.30
N ARG A 360 -4.01 28.64 -1.37
CA ARG A 360 -5.09 28.66 -0.37
C ARG A 360 -6.02 27.46 -0.53
N THR A 361 -6.30 27.07 -1.76
CA THR A 361 -7.08 25.86 -2.10
C THR A 361 -6.34 24.61 -1.63
N ALA A 362 -5.04 24.50 -1.91
CA ALA A 362 -4.16 23.42 -1.48
C ALA A 362 -4.19 23.24 0.04
N ARG A 363 -4.05 24.34 0.79
CA ARG A 363 -4.13 24.34 2.26
C ARG A 363 -5.48 23.90 2.79
N ARG A 364 -6.59 24.40 2.23
CA ARG A 364 -7.95 24.06 2.67
C ARG A 364 -8.31 22.60 2.38
N LEU A 365 -7.76 22.08 1.29
CA LEU A 365 -8.06 20.75 0.81
C LEU A 365 -6.99 19.70 1.22
N VAL A 366 -5.95 20.10 1.94
CA VAL A 366 -4.84 19.26 2.41
C VAL A 366 -4.21 18.44 1.26
N ILE A 367 -3.92 19.14 0.15
CA ILE A 367 -3.23 18.57 -1.04
C ILE A 367 -2.14 19.53 -1.52
N SER A 368 -1.24 19.05 -2.39
CA SER A 368 -0.18 19.90 -2.94
C SER A 368 -0.71 20.95 -3.92
N GLU A 369 -0.01 22.08 -4.07
CA GLU A 369 -0.34 23.08 -5.10
C GLU A 369 -0.20 22.53 -6.53
N GLY A 370 0.72 21.57 -6.74
CA GLY A 370 0.86 20.87 -8.01
C GLY A 370 -0.38 20.04 -8.34
N THR A 371 -0.96 19.38 -7.34
CA THR A 371 -2.23 18.65 -7.43
C THR A 371 -3.38 19.62 -7.73
N VAL A 372 -3.44 20.79 -7.06
CA VAL A 372 -4.43 21.83 -7.38
C VAL A 372 -4.27 22.36 -8.81
N LYS A 373 -3.04 22.64 -9.27
CA LYS A 373 -2.78 23.07 -10.66
C LYS A 373 -3.25 22.02 -11.67
N SER A 374 -3.03 20.74 -11.36
CA SER A 374 -3.49 19.62 -12.18
C SER A 374 -5.01 19.54 -12.23
N HIS A 375 -5.68 19.60 -11.08
CA HIS A 375 -7.15 19.70 -11.02
C HIS A 375 -7.69 20.92 -11.78
N VAL A 376 -7.06 22.10 -11.65
CA VAL A 376 -7.44 23.31 -12.40
C VAL A 376 -7.31 23.07 -13.91
N LYS A 377 -6.19 22.50 -14.37
CA LYS A 377 -6.01 22.17 -15.80
C LYS A 377 -7.09 21.22 -16.31
N HIS A 378 -7.47 20.23 -15.49
CA HIS A 378 -8.53 19.28 -15.83
C HIS A 378 -9.90 19.93 -15.87
N ILE A 379 -10.23 20.79 -14.89
CA ILE A 379 -11.45 21.60 -14.86
C ILE A 379 -11.56 22.47 -16.11
N LEU A 380 -10.50 23.19 -16.48
CA LEU A 380 -10.46 24.03 -17.68
C LEU A 380 -10.74 23.20 -18.95
N ARG A 381 -10.06 22.05 -19.09
CA ARG A 381 -10.26 21.15 -20.22
C ARG A 381 -11.69 20.60 -20.28
N LYS A 382 -12.24 20.14 -19.14
CA LYS A 382 -13.57 19.54 -19.05
C LYS A 382 -14.69 20.56 -19.29
N LEU A 383 -14.51 21.79 -18.84
CA LEU A 383 -15.45 22.88 -19.04
C LEU A 383 -15.27 23.60 -20.39
N GLY A 384 -14.23 23.25 -21.16
CA GLY A 384 -13.88 23.98 -22.39
C GLY A 384 -13.46 25.43 -22.14
N ALA A 385 -13.02 25.76 -20.92
CA ALA A 385 -12.62 27.11 -20.53
C ALA A 385 -11.15 27.37 -20.86
N ALA A 386 -10.86 28.52 -21.45
CA ALA A 386 -9.49 28.96 -21.76
C ALA A 386 -8.75 29.45 -20.51
N ASN A 387 -9.47 29.92 -19.49
CA ASN A 387 -8.87 30.42 -18.27
C ASN A 387 -9.76 30.23 -17.04
N ARG A 388 -9.17 30.48 -15.87
CA ARG A 388 -9.81 30.32 -14.56
C ARG A 388 -11.09 31.15 -14.41
N ALA A 389 -11.12 32.39 -14.90
CA ALA A 389 -12.29 33.25 -14.77
C ALA A 389 -13.46 32.74 -15.61
N GLU A 390 -13.16 32.23 -16.81
CA GLU A 390 -14.16 31.60 -17.69
C GLU A 390 -14.73 30.32 -17.08
N ALA A 391 -13.92 29.45 -16.49
CA ALA A 391 -14.43 28.26 -15.79
C ALA A 391 -15.34 28.60 -14.59
N VAL A 392 -15.01 29.64 -13.84
CA VAL A 392 -15.84 30.11 -12.73
C VAL A 392 -17.16 30.71 -13.25
N SER A 393 -17.13 31.44 -14.37
CA SER A 393 -18.34 31.98 -15.02
C SER A 393 -19.28 30.86 -15.49
N LEU A 394 -18.73 29.84 -16.15
CA LEU A 394 -19.49 28.66 -16.58
C LEU A 394 -20.09 27.90 -15.39
N TRP A 395 -19.34 27.79 -14.28
CA TRP A 395 -19.83 27.15 -13.05
C TRP A 395 -21.03 27.88 -12.44
N TRP A 396 -21.05 29.22 -12.45
CA TRP A 396 -22.21 29.99 -12.00
C TRP A 396 -23.41 29.87 -12.94
N GLN A 397 -23.18 29.81 -14.26
CA GLN A 397 -24.26 29.57 -15.23
C GLN A 397 -24.90 28.18 -15.05
N MET A 398 -24.08 27.15 -14.76
CA MET A 398 -24.57 25.80 -14.46
C MET A 398 -25.38 25.73 -13.15
N GLN A 399 -25.09 26.57 -12.16
CA GLN A 399 -25.86 26.66 -10.92
C GLN A 399 -27.10 27.57 -11.04
N GLY A 400 -27.04 28.60 -11.88
CA GLY A 400 -28.15 29.53 -12.12
C GLY A 400 -29.25 28.97 -13.04
N GLY A 401 -28.94 27.98 -13.88
CA GLY A 401 -29.91 27.32 -14.76
C GLY A 401 -30.93 26.39 -14.08
N GLY A 402 -30.91 26.29 -12.75
CA GLY A 402 -31.88 25.51 -11.96
C GLY A 402 -32.94 26.34 -11.23
N ALA A 403 -32.94 27.68 -11.39
CA ALA A 403 -33.85 28.59 -10.69
C ALA A 403 -34.81 29.37 -11.61
N ALA A 404 -34.91 28.99 -12.88
CA ALA A 404 -35.88 29.56 -13.82
C ALA A 404 -36.40 28.48 -14.79
N SER A 405 -37.39 27.72 -14.35
CA SER A 405 -38.44 27.08 -15.16
C SER A 405 -39.57 26.65 -14.26
#